data_AF-I2GFD6-F1
#
_entry.id   AF-I2GFD6-F1
#
_cell.length_a   1.000
_cell.length_b   1.000
_cell.length_c   1.000
_cell.angle_alpha   90.00
_cell.angle_beta   90.00
_cell.angle_gamma   90.00
#
_symmetry.space_group_name_H-M   'P 1'
#
loop_
_entity.id
_entity.type
_entity.pdbx_description
1 polymer ?
#
loop_
_entity_poly.entity_id
_entity_poly.type
_entity_poly.pdbx_seq_one_letter_code
_entity_poly.pdbx_strand_id
1 'polypeptide(L)'
;MLSPISVWTHRLYFQKIGAMVRLRVVWILYKQIGVYSVATSLALWLLAGMPTLRSGNFSEALVFLLWTRTLSQLLIWYLFRTTNRKGFFFYHHFGWSERQLALLSYLIDLVCFGLWICLMSVLL
;
A
#
# COMPACT_ATOMS: atom_id res chain seq x y z
N MET A 1 10.17 8.94 43.90
CA MET A 1 9.15 8.03 43.35
C MET A 1 8.33 8.82 42.35
N LEU A 2 8.45 8.53 41.04
CA LEU A 2 7.63 9.15 40.01
C LEU A 2 6.19 8.64 40.15
N SER A 3 5.21 9.55 40.05
CA SER A 3 3.80 9.17 40.19
C SER A 3 3.41 8.18 39.08
N PRO A 4 2.53 7.21 39.34
CA PRO A 4 2.14 6.22 38.33
C PRO A 4 1.63 6.88 37.03
N ILE A 5 1.00 8.05 37.12
CA ILE A 5 0.49 8.83 35.99
C ILE A 5 1.62 9.33 35.07
N SER A 6 2.78 9.73 35.62
CA SER A 6 3.90 10.20 34.79
C SER A 6 4.57 9.07 34.00
N VAL A 7 4.47 7.83 34.48
CA VAL A 7 4.99 6.64 33.78
C VAL A 7 4.10 6.27 32.59
N TRP A 8 2.78 6.41 32.73
CA TRP A 8 1.82 6.14 31.64
C TRP A 8 1.91 7.18 30.52
N THR A 9 2.03 8.46 30.85
CA THR A 9 2.17 9.52 29.84
C THR A 9 3.47 9.42 29.06
N HIS A 10 4.59 9.08 29.73
CA HIS A 10 5.87 8.84 29.06
C HIS A 10 5.80 7.63 28.11
N ARG A 11 5.15 6.54 28.54
CA ARG A 11 4.99 5.32 27.73
C ARG A 11 4.14 5.57 26.49
N LEU A 12 3.05 6.33 26.61
CA LEU A 12 2.21 6.75 25.49
C LEU A 12 2.96 7.67 24.50
N TYR A 13 3.76 8.60 25.00
CA TYR A 13 4.52 9.52 24.16
C TYR A 13 5.58 8.79 23.32
N PHE A 14 6.33 7.88 23.95
CA PHE A 14 7.32 7.04 23.26
C PHE A 14 6.67 6.08 22.25
N GLN A 15 5.51 5.52 22.57
CA GLN A 15 4.75 4.69 21.64
C GLN A 15 4.29 5.49 20.41
N LYS A 16 3.86 6.73 20.61
CA LYS A 16 3.43 7.63 19.52
C LYS A 16 4.60 8.01 18.60
N ILE A 17 5.77 8.29 19.16
CA ILE A 17 7.00 8.59 18.40
C ILE A 17 7.43 7.36 17.58
N GLY A 18 7.42 6.16 18.18
CA GLY A 18 7.70 4.91 17.47
C GLY A 18 6.74 4.65 16.31
N ALA A 19 5.45 4.94 16.49
CA ALA A 19 4.44 4.81 15.43
C ALA A 19 4.69 5.78 14.26
N MET A 20 5.06 7.04 14.53
CA MET A 20 5.38 8.03 13.49
C MET A 20 6.59 7.63 12.66
N VAL A 21 7.63 7.08 13.28
CA VAL A 21 8.82 6.58 12.57
C VAL A 21 8.45 5.39 11.69
N ARG A 22 7.65 4.45 12.19
CA ARG A 22 7.18 3.28 11.42
C ARG A 22 6.37 3.68 10.19
N LEU A 23 5.48 4.66 10.32
CA LEU A 23 4.71 5.21 9.19
C LEU A 23 5.63 5.87 8.16
N ARG A 24 6.65 6.61 8.60
CA ARG A 24 7.62 7.23 7.68
C ARG A 24 8.41 6.18 6.89
N VAL A 25 8.79 5.07 7.51
CA VAL A 25 9.47 3.96 6.85
C VAL A 25 8.58 3.32 5.78
N VAL A 26 7.31 3.07 6.09
CA VAL A 26 6.32 2.60 5.12
C VAL A 26 6.17 3.58 3.95
N TRP A 27 6.12 4.88 4.23
CA TRP A 27 6.00 5.91 3.20
C TRP A 27 7.18 5.93 2.24
N ILE A 28 8.40 5.73 2.75
CA ILE A 28 9.61 5.63 1.93
C ILE A 28 9.52 4.43 0.99
N LEU A 29 9.09 3.26 1.50
CA LEU A 29 8.86 2.09 0.67
C LEU A 29 7.81 2.39 -0.40
N TYR A 30 6.67 2.94 0.00
CA TYR A 30 5.56 3.26 -0.90
C TYR A 30 6.00 4.22 -2.01
N LYS A 31 6.83 5.22 -1.71
CA LYS A 31 7.37 6.14 -2.73
C LYS A 31 8.22 5.42 -3.79
N GLN A 32 8.92 4.34 -3.42
CA GLN A 32 9.77 3.59 -4.35
C GLN A 32 8.95 2.67 -5.27
N ILE A 33 7.93 2.01 -4.75
CA ILE A 33 7.11 1.04 -5.51
C ILE A 33 5.85 1.65 -6.12
N GLY A 34 5.36 2.76 -5.55
CA GLY A 34 4.06 3.35 -5.83
C GLY A 34 3.94 3.86 -7.26
N VAL A 35 5.01 4.39 -7.85
CA VAL A 35 4.99 4.82 -9.26
C VAL A 35 4.68 3.65 -10.19
N TYR A 36 5.32 2.50 -9.97
CA TYR A 36 5.08 1.29 -10.75
C TYR A 36 3.68 0.72 -10.49
N SER A 37 3.24 0.72 -9.24
CA SER A 37 1.90 0.24 -8.89
C SER A 37 0.81 1.11 -9.51
N VAL A 38 0.93 2.44 -9.44
CA VAL A 38 -0.03 3.38 -10.04
C VAL A 38 -0.06 3.21 -11.56
N ALA A 39 1.11 3.20 -12.21
CA ALA A 39 1.21 3.02 -13.65
C ALA A 39 0.56 1.71 -14.12
N THR A 40 0.80 0.60 -13.42
CA THR A 40 0.18 -0.69 -13.75
C THR A 40 -1.33 -0.68 -13.51
N SER A 41 -1.85 -0.08 -12.43
CA SER A 41 -3.31 0.05 -12.26
C SER A 41 -3.95 0.89 -13.34
N LEU A 42 -3.33 2.00 -13.75
CA LEU A 42 -3.87 2.84 -14.83
C LEU A 42 -3.88 2.08 -16.16
N ALA A 43 -2.78 1.38 -16.48
CA ALA A 43 -2.71 0.56 -17.69
C ALA A 43 -3.78 -0.55 -17.69
N LEU A 44 -3.95 -1.27 -16.58
CA LEU A 44 -4.97 -2.31 -16.44
C LEU A 44 -6.39 -1.72 -16.54
N TRP A 45 -6.64 -0.57 -15.93
CA TRP A 45 -7.94 0.10 -15.99
C TRP A 45 -8.29 0.56 -17.41
N LEU A 46 -7.31 1.08 -18.17
CA LEU A 46 -7.47 1.40 -19.58
C LEU A 46 -7.73 0.15 -20.43
N LEU A 47 -6.96 -0.93 -20.21
CA LEU A 47 -7.16 -2.21 -20.91
C LEU A 47 -8.52 -2.84 -20.62
N ALA A 48 -9.07 -2.62 -19.43
CA ALA A 48 -10.42 -3.05 -19.05
C ALA A 48 -11.53 -2.17 -19.64
N GLY A 49 -11.19 -1.14 -20.43
CA GLY A 49 -12.16 -0.25 -21.07
C GLY A 49 -12.73 0.84 -20.15
N MET A 50 -11.98 1.24 -19.11
CA MET A 50 -12.37 2.26 -18.14
C MET A 50 -13.74 1.95 -17.47
N PRO A 51 -13.89 0.78 -16.84
CA PRO A 51 -15.15 0.39 -16.22
C PRO A 51 -15.53 1.38 -15.11
N THR A 52 -16.77 1.88 -15.17
CA THR A 52 -17.39 2.73 -14.14
C THR A 52 -18.45 1.96 -13.36
N LEU A 53 -18.80 2.44 -12.16
CA LEU A 53 -19.84 1.83 -11.31
C LEU A 53 -21.21 1.70 -11.97
N ARG A 54 -21.46 2.45 -13.04
CA ARG A 54 -22.71 2.43 -13.81
C ARG A 54 -22.72 1.41 -14.95
N SER A 55 -21.57 0.80 -15.25
CA SER A 55 -21.45 -0.15 -16.36
C SER A 55 -22.06 -1.50 -16.00
N GLY A 56 -22.82 -2.10 -16.94
CA GLY A 56 -23.45 -3.41 -16.75
C GLY A 56 -22.45 -4.54 -16.50
N ASN A 57 -21.21 -4.37 -16.97
CA ASN A 57 -20.13 -5.36 -16.87
C ASN A 57 -19.12 -5.00 -15.76
N PHE A 58 -19.46 -4.06 -14.86
CA PHE A 58 -18.53 -3.56 -13.84
C PHE A 58 -17.98 -4.69 -12.95
N SER A 59 -18.83 -5.64 -12.57
CA SER A 59 -18.44 -6.77 -11.72
C SER A 59 -17.38 -7.66 -12.37
N GLU A 60 -17.56 -8.03 -13.64
CA GLU A 60 -16.61 -8.83 -14.41
C GLU A 60 -15.29 -8.09 -14.60
N ALA A 61 -15.36 -6.81 -14.98
CA ALA A 61 -14.19 -5.96 -15.14
C ALA A 61 -13.45 -5.77 -13.81
N LEU A 62 -14.16 -5.63 -12.70
CA LEU A 62 -13.57 -5.52 -11.36
C LEU A 62 -12.86 -6.81 -10.95
N VAL A 63 -13.45 -7.98 -11.19
CA VAL A 63 -12.81 -9.28 -10.91
C VAL A 63 -11.52 -9.42 -11.72
N PHE A 64 -11.57 -9.11 -13.02
CA PHE A 64 -10.40 -9.11 -13.89
C PHE A 64 -9.31 -8.14 -13.39
N LEU A 65 -9.69 -6.90 -13.04
CA LEU A 65 -8.79 -5.88 -12.52
C LEU A 65 -8.15 -6.31 -11.19
N LEU A 66 -8.92 -6.89 -10.26
CA LEU A 66 -8.40 -7.36 -8.98
C LEU A 66 -7.40 -8.50 -9.14
N TRP A 67 -7.69 -9.47 -10.01
CA TRP A 67 -6.79 -10.59 -10.28
C TRP A 67 -5.48 -10.13 -10.93
N THR A 68 -5.59 -9.38 -12.03
CA THR A 68 -4.42 -8.87 -12.76
C THR A 68 -3.58 -7.92 -11.92
N ARG A 69 -4.22 -7.10 -11.08
CA ARG A 69 -3.54 -6.22 -10.11
C ARG A 69 -2.81 -7.00 -9.02
N THR A 70 -3.42 -8.05 -8.48
CA THR A 70 -2.78 -8.89 -7.45
C THR A 70 -1.53 -9.58 -8.01
N LEU A 71 -1.62 -10.12 -9.24
CA LEU A 71 -0.47 -10.69 -9.95
C LEU A 71 0.63 -9.64 -10.22
N SER A 72 0.23 -8.45 -10.68
CA SER A 72 1.17 -7.35 -10.95
C SER A 72 1.88 -6.91 -9.67
N GLN A 73 1.16 -6.80 -8.56
CA GLN A 73 1.76 -6.43 -7.27
C GLN A 73 2.72 -7.50 -6.77
N LEU A 74 2.37 -8.78 -6.91
CA LEU A 74 3.26 -9.89 -6.56
C LEU A 74 4.56 -9.82 -7.39
N LEU A 75 4.46 -9.51 -8.68
CA LEU A 75 5.62 -9.37 -9.56
C LEU A 75 6.47 -8.15 -9.19
N ILE A 76 5.86 -6.98 -8.97
CA ILE A 76 6.54 -5.76 -8.50
C ILE A 76 7.26 -6.05 -7.18
N TRP A 77 6.58 -6.72 -6.24
CA TRP A 77 7.15 -7.09 -4.96
C TRP A 77 8.32 -8.06 -5.11
N TYR A 78 8.17 -9.08 -5.96
CA TYR A 78 9.23 -10.05 -6.24
C TYR A 78 10.47 -9.36 -6.81
N LEU A 79 10.31 -8.52 -7.84
CA LEU A 79 11.39 -7.77 -8.46
C LEU A 79 12.05 -6.80 -7.47
N PHE A 80 11.25 -6.09 -6.67
CA PHE A 80 11.75 -5.21 -5.63
C PHE A 80 12.56 -5.99 -4.59
N ARG A 81 12.09 -7.19 -4.20
CA ARG A 81 12.77 -8.08 -3.27
C ARG A 81 14.13 -8.54 -3.79
N THR A 82 14.20 -8.93 -5.05
CA THR A 82 15.45 -9.40 -5.68
C THR A 82 16.46 -8.27 -5.81
N THR A 83 16.02 -7.06 -6.17
CA THR A 83 16.92 -5.92 -6.42
C THR A 83 17.37 -5.23 -5.14
N ASN A 84 16.49 -5.11 -4.14
CA ASN A 84 16.74 -4.35 -2.91
C ASN A 84 17.00 -5.24 -1.69
N ARG A 85 17.56 -6.45 -1.89
CA ARG A 85 17.77 -7.44 -0.82
C ARG A 85 18.47 -6.88 0.43
N LYS A 86 19.45 -5.97 0.25
CA LYS A 86 20.16 -5.28 1.34
C LYS A 86 19.31 -4.22 2.05
N GLY A 87 18.37 -3.60 1.34
CA GLY A 87 17.44 -2.61 1.87
C GLY A 87 16.46 -3.19 2.89
N PHE A 88 16.15 -4.50 2.84
CA PHE A 88 15.27 -5.15 3.82
C PHE A 88 15.83 -5.16 5.24
N PHE A 89 17.16 -5.09 5.41
CA PHE A 89 17.76 -4.97 6.73
C PHE A 89 17.35 -3.66 7.44
N PHE A 90 17.24 -2.56 6.69
CA PHE A 90 16.74 -1.28 7.21
C PHE A 90 15.32 -1.44 7.75
N TYR A 91 14.43 -2.07 6.98
CA TYR A 91 13.04 -2.25 7.38
C TYR A 91 12.87 -3.20 8.58
N HIS A 92 13.65 -4.27 8.61
CA HIS A 92 13.67 -5.22 9.72
C HIS A 92 14.14 -4.57 11.03
N HIS A 93 15.11 -3.64 10.96
CA HIS A 93 15.59 -2.88 12.12
C HIS A 93 14.46 -2.05 12.78
N PHE A 94 13.51 -1.53 12.00
CA PHE A 94 12.34 -0.80 12.54
C PHE A 94 11.18 -1.70 12.99
N GLY A 95 11.37 -3.03 12.95
CA GLY A 95 10.40 -4.02 13.42
C GLY A 95 9.33 -4.40 12.40
N TRP A 96 9.56 -4.13 11.11
CA TRP A 96 8.65 -4.54 10.03
C TRP A 96 9.15 -5.82 9.36
N SER A 97 8.28 -6.81 9.25
CA SER A 97 8.56 -7.99 8.43
C SER A 97 8.32 -7.72 6.94
N GLU A 98 9.05 -8.42 6.07
CA GLU A 98 8.89 -8.32 4.62
C GLU A 98 7.43 -8.52 4.19
N ARG A 99 6.75 -9.51 4.80
CA ARG A 99 5.34 -9.83 4.49
C ARG A 99 4.39 -8.71 4.89
N GLN A 100 4.59 -8.11 6.06
CA GLN A 100 3.78 -6.98 6.49
C GLN A 100 3.94 -5.78 5.56
N LEU A 101 5.15 -5.50 5.09
CA LEU A 101 5.41 -4.41 4.14
C LEU A 101 4.75 -4.66 2.78
N ALA A 102 4.84 -5.89 2.27
CA ALA A 102 4.16 -6.30 1.04
C ALA A 102 2.63 -6.15 1.14
N LEU A 103 2.07 -6.59 2.26
CA LEU A 103 0.63 -6.55 2.49
C LEU A 103 0.14 -5.12 2.68
N LEU A 104 0.87 -4.32 3.45
CA LEU A 104 0.49 -2.93 3.72
C LEU A 104 0.58 -2.07 2.46
N SER A 105 1.61 -2.25 1.63
CA SER A 105 1.71 -1.54 0.34
C SER A 105 0.57 -1.92 -0.60
N TYR A 106 0.23 -3.21 -0.68
CA TYR A 106 -0.91 -3.69 -1.46
C TYR A 106 -2.24 -3.10 -0.98
N LEU A 107 -2.47 -3.04 0.34
CA LEU A 107 -3.70 -2.46 0.89
C LEU A 107 -3.82 -0.97 0.59
N ILE A 108 -2.75 -0.19 0.75
CA ILE A 108 -2.73 1.23 0.41
C ILE A 108 -3.07 1.41 -1.08
N ASP A 109 -2.46 0.59 -1.93
CA ASP A 109 -2.69 0.60 -3.37
C ASP A 109 -4.12 0.21 -3.79
N LEU A 110 -4.75 -0.70 -3.05
CA LEU A 110 -6.14 -1.10 -3.28
C LEU A 110 -7.10 0.03 -2.90
N VAL A 111 -6.86 0.69 -1.76
CA VAL A 111 -7.66 1.84 -1.31
C VAL A 111 -7.53 3.00 -2.29
N CYS A 112 -6.30 3.37 -2.67
CA CYS A 112 -6.05 4.43 -3.64
C CYS A 112 -6.73 4.14 -4.98
N PHE A 113 -6.63 2.90 -5.48
CA PHE A 113 -7.25 2.51 -6.74
C PHE A 113 -8.79 2.48 -6.66
N GLY A 114 -9.35 1.99 -5.55
CA GLY A 114 -10.80 2.03 -5.32
C GLY A 114 -11.33 3.46 -5.29
N LEU A 115 -10.67 4.36 -4.56
CA LEU A 115 -11.00 5.79 -4.53
C LEU A 115 -10.92 6.43 -5.93
N TRP A 116 -9.94 6.04 -6.74
CA TRP A 116 -9.81 6.47 -8.12
C TRP A 116 -10.99 6.04 -9.00
N ILE A 117 -11.40 4.77 -8.92
CA ILE A 117 -12.57 4.27 -9.65
C ILE A 117 -13.84 5.00 -9.22
N CYS A 118 -14.02 5.23 -7.92
CA CYS A 118 -15.15 6.00 -7.40
C CYS A 118 -15.16 7.43 -7.95
N LEU A 119 -14.01 8.11 -7.93
CA LEU A 119 -13.86 9.46 -8.47
C LEU A 119 -14.20 9.49 -9.98
N MET A 120 -13.64 8.56 -10.75
CA MET A 120 -13.88 8.47 -12.19
C MET A 120 -15.34 8.14 -12.52
N SER A 121 -16.01 7.35 -11.69
CA SER A 121 -17.44 7.04 -11.85
C SER A 121 -18.37 8.22 -11.54
N VAL A 122 -17.88 9.25 -10.85
CA VAL A 122 -18.61 10.51 -10.64
C VAL A 122 -18.35 11.47 -11.80
N LEU A 123 -17.16 11.43 -12.39
CA LEU A 123 -16.75 12.32 -13.47
C LEU A 123 -17.24 11.87 -14.87
N LEU A 124 -17.36 10.56 -15.10
CA LEU A 124 -17.84 9.92 -16.34
C LEU A 124 -19.31 9.49 -16.20
#